data_AF-A0A7R9TGT7-F1
#
_entry.id   AF-A0A7R9TGT7-F1
#
_cell.length_a   1.000
_cell.length_b   1.000
_cell.length_c   1.000
_cell.angle_alpha   90.00
_cell.angle_beta   90.00
_cell.angle_gamma   90.00
#
_symmetry.space_group_name_H-M   'P 1'
#
loop_
_entity.id
_entity.type
_entity.pdbx_description
1 polymer ?
#
loop_
_entity_poly.entity_id
_entity_poly.type
_entity_poly.pdbx_seq_one_letter_code
_entity_poly.pdbx_strand_id
1 'polypeptide(L)'
;DALASYVAANAFRRAVDLCARPGSGLDHEVPFLEEKWGDHLFESKQFEQGINHFLNAGQAHKAIECAIEARHWKKAAEMLEKATKRGGGDASRHEHQYLRLARHHESVDDVDDAER
;
A
#
# COMPACT_ATOMS: atom_id res chain seq x y z
N ASP A 1 14.60 -13.15 17.83
CA ASP A 1 14.09 -11.82 17.45
C ASP A 1 12.61 -11.67 17.76
N ALA A 2 12.27 -10.73 18.66
CA ALA A 2 10.89 -10.50 19.11
C ALA A 2 9.92 -10.15 17.97
N LEU A 3 10.40 -9.45 16.93
CA LEU A 3 9.65 -9.09 15.73
C LEU A 3 9.17 -10.31 14.94
N ALA A 4 9.98 -11.36 14.83
CA ALA A 4 9.60 -12.60 14.14
C ALA A 4 8.49 -13.35 14.89
N SER A 5 8.48 -13.30 16.22
CA SER A 5 7.44 -13.94 17.05
C SER A 5 6.10 -13.19 17.01
N TYR A 6 6.09 -11.86 16.85
CA TYR A 6 4.86 -11.08 16.69
C TYR A 6 4.21 -11.29 15.31
N VAL A 7 5.03 -11.40 14.27
CA VAL A 7 4.61 -11.79 12.91
C VAL A 7 4.02 -13.20 12.93
N ALA A 8 4.68 -14.16 13.59
CA ALA A 8 4.23 -15.55 13.66
C ALA A 8 2.92 -15.76 14.45
N ALA A 9 2.56 -14.82 15.33
CA ALA A 9 1.33 -14.89 16.12
C ALA A 9 0.16 -14.03 15.56
N ASN A 10 0.34 -13.40 14.39
CA ASN A 10 -0.59 -12.39 13.85
C ASN A 10 -0.93 -11.25 14.84
N ALA A 11 0.00 -10.97 15.76
CA ALA A 11 -0.20 -10.02 16.84
C ALA A 11 0.33 -8.61 16.48
N PHE A 12 0.34 -8.25 15.19
CA PHE A 12 0.77 -6.95 14.67
C PHE A 12 0.04 -5.79 15.35
N ARG A 13 -1.28 -5.93 15.52
CA ARG A 13 -2.11 -4.96 16.23
C ARG A 13 -1.60 -4.66 17.64
N ARG A 14 -1.24 -5.71 18.40
CA ARG A 14 -0.71 -5.55 19.76
C ARG A 14 0.70 -4.96 19.78
N ALA A 15 1.52 -5.26 18.77
CA ALA A 15 2.85 -4.69 18.64
C ALA A 15 2.79 -3.18 18.33
N VAL A 16 1.95 -2.78 17.38
CA VAL A 16 1.70 -1.36 17.06
C VAL A 16 1.13 -0.62 18.27
N ASP A 17 0.12 -1.19 18.94
CA ASP A 17 -0.49 -0.61 20.15
C ASP A 17 0.49 -0.50 21.33
N LEU A 18 1.59 -1.27 21.35
CA LEU A 18 2.62 -1.18 22.38
C LEU A 18 3.65 -0.11 22.02
N CYS A 19 4.09 -0.10 20.76
CA CYS A 19 5.08 0.85 20.25
C CYS A 19 4.52 2.28 20.20
N ALA A 20 3.24 2.47 19.85
CA ALA A 20 2.59 3.77 19.79
C ALA A 20 2.16 4.35 21.15
N ARG A 21 2.52 3.69 22.27
CA ARG A 21 2.18 4.20 23.61
C ARG A 21 3.02 5.43 23.96
N PRO A 22 2.41 6.51 24.48
CA PRO A 22 3.14 7.66 24.97
C PRO A 22 4.21 7.24 26.00
N GLY A 23 5.46 7.58 25.72
CA GLY A 23 6.60 7.26 26.59
C GLY A 23 7.25 5.89 26.36
N SER A 24 6.85 5.14 25.31
CA SER A 24 7.51 3.89 24.93
C SER A 24 8.93 4.09 24.38
N GLY A 25 9.18 5.23 23.72
CA GLY A 25 10.40 5.49 22.96
C GLY A 25 10.53 4.69 21.65
N LEU A 26 9.53 3.86 21.33
CA LEU A 26 9.51 2.94 20.17
C LEU A 26 8.60 3.43 19.04
N ASP A 27 8.16 4.68 19.07
CA ASP A 27 7.27 5.27 18.05
C ASP A 27 7.86 5.17 16.64
N HIS A 28 9.19 5.19 16.52
CA HIS A 28 9.93 5.04 15.27
C HIS A 28 9.86 3.63 14.66
N GLU A 29 9.50 2.62 15.45
CA GLU A 29 9.32 1.23 14.98
C GLU A 29 7.91 1.01 14.39
N VAL A 30 6.95 1.90 14.68
CA VAL A 30 5.55 1.76 14.21
C VAL A 30 5.48 1.68 12.68
N PRO A 31 6.13 2.55 11.88
CA PRO A 31 6.09 2.45 10.43
C PRO A 31 6.64 1.12 9.90
N PHE A 32 7.68 0.57 10.54
CA PHE A 32 8.25 -0.72 10.16
C PHE A 32 7.29 -1.89 10.46
N LEU A 33 6.60 -1.84 11.60
CA LEU A 33 5.56 -2.81 11.94
C LEU A 33 4.35 -2.75 11.00
N GLU A 34 3.91 -1.55 10.66
CA GLU A 34 2.83 -1.29 9.70
C GLU A 34 3.20 -1.83 8.30
N GLU A 35 4.44 -1.64 7.85
CA GLU A 35 4.91 -2.19 6.58
C GLU A 35 4.85 -3.73 6.57
N LYS A 36 5.37 -4.38 7.62
CA LYS A 36 5.33 -5.85 7.71
C LYS A 36 3.90 -6.39 7.80
N TRP A 37 3.01 -5.65 8.46
CA TRP A 37 1.61 -6.02 8.52
C TRP A 37 0.96 -5.91 7.14
N GLY A 38 1.26 -4.83 6.40
CA GLY A 38 0.86 -4.68 5.00
C GLY A 38 1.35 -5.84 4.14
N ASP A 39 2.63 -6.23 4.24
CA ASP A 39 3.21 -7.33 3.47
C ASP A 39 2.49 -8.67 3.77
N HIS A 40 2.21 -8.96 5.04
CA HIS A 40 1.45 -10.16 5.43
C HIS A 40 0.01 -10.17 4.88
N LEU A 41 -0.66 -9.01 4.91
CA LEU A 41 -2.01 -8.86 4.35
C LEU A 41 -2.00 -9.04 2.83
N PHE A 42 -0.96 -8.58 2.15
CA PHE A 42 -0.76 -8.78 0.72
C PHE A 42 -0.63 -10.27 0.37
N GLU A 43 0.23 -11.00 1.08
CA GLU A 43 0.36 -12.46 0.93
C GLU A 43 -0.95 -13.19 1.21
N SER A 44 -1.73 -12.70 2.18
CA SER A 44 -3.05 -13.22 2.54
C SER A 44 -4.18 -12.76 1.60
N LYS A 45 -3.89 -12.03 0.53
CA LYS A 45 -4.85 -11.44 -0.42
C LYS A 45 -5.87 -10.48 0.20
N GLN A 46 -5.56 -9.93 1.38
CA GLN A 46 -6.38 -8.93 2.07
C GLN A 46 -5.95 -7.51 1.66
N PHE A 47 -5.95 -7.26 0.35
CA PHE A 47 -5.36 -6.07 -0.24
C PHE A 47 -5.99 -4.76 0.28
N GLU A 48 -7.30 -4.70 0.46
CA GLU A 48 -7.98 -3.49 0.96
C GLU A 48 -7.49 -3.05 2.34
N GLN A 49 -7.25 -4.00 3.25
CA GLN A 49 -6.70 -3.72 4.58
C GLN A 49 -5.23 -3.30 4.45
N GLY A 50 -4.47 -3.99 3.61
CA GLY A 50 -3.05 -3.68 3.35
C GLY A 50 -2.81 -2.26 2.86
N ILE A 51 -3.73 -1.67 2.07
CA ILE A 51 -3.62 -0.27 1.59
C ILE A 51 -3.42 0.70 2.76
N ASN A 52 -4.22 0.58 3.82
CA ASN A 52 -4.16 1.52 4.94
C ASN A 52 -2.87 1.35 5.74
N HIS A 53 -2.43 0.11 5.96
CA HIS A 53 -1.19 -0.18 6.68
C HIS A 53 0.04 0.34 5.93
N PHE A 54 0.11 0.14 4.61
CA PHE A 54 1.20 0.71 3.81
C PHE A 54 1.20 2.24 3.78
N LEU A 55 0.03 2.89 3.84
CA LEU A 55 -0.06 4.34 3.96
C LEU A 55 0.46 4.84 5.32
N ASN A 56 0.12 4.15 6.41
CA ASN A 56 0.62 4.46 7.76
C ASN A 56 2.14 4.27 7.86
N ALA A 57 2.67 3.28 7.13
CA ALA A 57 4.11 3.04 7.01
C ALA A 57 4.83 4.08 6.12
N GLY A 58 4.11 4.92 5.38
CA GLY A 58 4.68 5.82 4.37
C GLY A 58 5.09 5.15 3.06
N GLN A 59 4.74 3.87 2.86
CA GLN A 59 5.06 3.08 1.66
C GLN A 59 3.99 3.24 0.58
N ALA A 60 3.91 4.43 -0.03
CA ALA A 60 2.89 4.75 -1.02
C ALA A 60 2.90 3.80 -2.24
N HIS A 61 4.07 3.37 -2.71
CA HIS A 61 4.21 2.46 -3.86
C HIS A 61 3.55 1.10 -3.61
N LYS A 62 3.78 0.49 -2.43
CA LYS A 62 3.13 -0.75 -2.00
C LYS A 62 1.62 -0.57 -1.82
N ALA A 63 1.19 0.57 -1.27
CA ALA A 63 -0.23 0.87 -1.11
C ALA A 63 -0.97 0.97 -2.46
N ILE A 64 -0.34 1.56 -3.47
CA ILE A 64 -0.88 1.62 -4.84
C ILE A 64 -0.95 0.23 -5.46
N GLU A 65 0.07 -0.60 -5.24
CA GLU A 65 0.08 -2.00 -5.71
C GLU A 65 -1.06 -2.81 -5.09
N CYS A 66 -1.29 -2.70 -3.77
CA CYS A 66 -2.48 -3.27 -3.12
C CYS A 66 -3.78 -2.78 -3.76
N ALA A 67 -3.90 -1.48 -4.05
CA ALA A 67 -5.10 -0.93 -4.66
C ALA A 67 -5.34 -1.48 -6.08
N ILE A 68 -4.27 -1.72 -6.85
CA ILE A 68 -4.34 -2.38 -8.15
C ILE A 68 -4.79 -3.84 -8.01
N GLU A 69 -4.18 -4.61 -7.10
CA GLU A 69 -4.55 -6.01 -6.84
C GLU A 69 -5.98 -6.15 -6.30
N ALA A 70 -6.45 -5.17 -5.51
CA ALA A 70 -7.83 -5.07 -5.07
C ALA A 70 -8.81 -4.73 -6.21
N ARG A 71 -8.32 -4.32 -7.39
CA ARG A 71 -9.11 -3.79 -8.53
C ARG A 71 -9.75 -2.42 -8.26
N HIS A 72 -9.18 -1.65 -7.34
CA HIS A 72 -9.62 -0.28 -7.01
C HIS A 72 -8.89 0.72 -7.89
N TRP A 73 -9.08 0.64 -9.21
CA TRP A 73 -8.32 1.39 -10.22
C TRP A 73 -8.38 2.91 -10.02
N LYS A 74 -9.56 3.45 -9.74
CA LYS A 74 -9.76 4.89 -9.46
C LYS A 74 -8.93 5.35 -8.26
N LYS A 75 -9.01 4.59 -7.15
CA LYS A 75 -8.28 4.88 -5.93
C LYS A 75 -6.77 4.76 -6.15
N ALA A 76 -6.32 3.75 -6.89
CA ALA A 76 -4.92 3.57 -7.24
C ALA A 76 -4.37 4.75 -8.07
N ALA A 77 -5.12 5.22 -9.07
CA ALA A 77 -4.75 6.38 -9.88
C ALA A 77 -4.67 7.67 -9.05
N GLU A 78 -5.66 7.94 -8.19
CA GLU A 78 -5.64 9.10 -7.30
C GLU A 78 -4.46 9.07 -6.33
N MET A 79 -4.16 7.89 -5.76
CA MET A 79 -3.03 7.70 -4.85
C MET A 79 -1.70 7.90 -5.57
N LEU A 80 -1.58 7.40 -6.80
CA LEU A 80 -0.41 7.53 -7.64
C LEU A 80 -0.16 8.99 -8.03
N GLU A 81 -1.19 9.72 -8.45
CA GLU A 81 -1.10 11.15 -8.74
C GLU A 81 -0.69 11.96 -7.50
N LYS A 82 -1.25 11.64 -6.32
CA LYS A 82 -0.86 12.30 -5.07
C LYS A 82 0.59 12.00 -4.67
N ALA A 83 1.06 10.77 -4.89
CA ALA A 83 2.43 10.36 -4.60
C ALA A 83 3.44 11.09 -5.48
N THR A 84 3.16 11.21 -6.79
CA THR A 84 4.06 11.91 -7.73
C THR A 84 4.02 13.42 -7.60
N LYS A 85 2.89 14.02 -7.21
CA LYS A 85 2.81 15.46 -6.90
C LYS A 85 3.52 15.86 -5.62
N ARG A 86 3.56 14.97 -4.61
CA ARG A 86 4.23 15.24 -3.31
C ARG A 86 5.72 14.92 -3.32
N GLY A 87 6.17 13.94 -4.10
CA GLY A 87 7.57 13.55 -4.23
C GLY A 87 8.15 14.04 -5.54
N GLY A 88 8.86 15.16 -5.53
CA GLY A 88 9.43 15.81 -6.71
C GLY A 88 10.55 15.06 -7.44
N GLY A 89 10.41 13.75 -7.72
CA GLY A 89 11.42 13.06 -8.54
C GLY A 89 11.42 11.54 -8.58
N ASP A 90 10.37 10.82 -8.17
CA ASP A 90 10.41 9.34 -8.19
C ASP A 90 9.30 8.71 -9.03
N ALA A 91 9.13 9.22 -10.25
CA ALA A 91 8.29 8.59 -11.26
C ALA A 91 8.74 7.14 -11.56
N SER A 92 10.05 6.87 -11.43
CA SER A 92 10.64 5.54 -11.67
C SER A 92 10.15 4.47 -10.69
N ARG A 93 9.96 4.79 -9.39
CA ARG A 93 9.38 3.85 -8.41
C ARG A 93 7.93 3.47 -8.67
N HIS A 94 7.26 4.21 -9.54
CA HIS A 94 5.85 4.00 -9.85
C HIS A 94 5.60 3.60 -11.31
N GLU A 95 6.65 3.43 -12.12
CA GLU A 95 6.54 3.17 -13.55
C GLU A 95 5.71 1.91 -13.85
N HIS A 96 5.92 0.85 -13.08
CA HIS A 96 5.15 -0.39 -13.21
C HIS A 96 3.66 -0.20 -12.91
N GLN A 97 3.35 0.56 -11.86
CA GLN A 97 1.98 0.87 -11.45
C GLN A 97 1.29 1.77 -12.49
N TYR A 98 2.02 2.75 -13.05
CA TYR A 98 1.55 3.57 -14.17
C TYR A 98 1.18 2.72 -15.38
N LEU A 99 2.07 1.82 -15.81
CA LEU A 99 1.82 0.95 -16.97
C LEU A 99 0.61 0.04 -16.76
N ARG A 100 0.45 -0.54 -15.56
CA ARG A 100 -0.72 -1.36 -15.23
C ARG A 100 -2.03 -0.58 -15.27
N LEU A 101 -2.04 0.63 -14.71
CA LEU A 101 -3.23 1.50 -14.74
C LEU A 101 -3.54 1.98 -16.16
N ALA A 102 -2.53 2.40 -16.92
CA ALA A 102 -2.68 2.85 -18.30
C ALA A 102 -3.27 1.75 -19.19
N ARG A 103 -2.75 0.52 -19.08
CA ARG A 103 -3.26 -0.64 -19.84
C ARG A 103 -4.71 -0.97 -19.50
N HIS A 104 -5.12 -0.79 -18.24
CA HIS A 104 -6.52 -0.98 -17.86
C HIS A 104 -7.41 0.11 -18.46
N HIS A 105 -6.99 1.38 -18.37
CA HIS A 105 -7.75 2.49 -18.95
C HIS A 105 -7.86 2.40 -20.47
N GLU A 106 -6.78 2.10 -21.19
CA GLU A 106 -6.82 1.85 -22.64
C GLU A 106 -7.81 0.74 -22.98
N SER A 107 -7.77 -0.38 -22.26
CA SER A 107 -8.71 -1.48 -22.48
C SER A 107 -10.17 -1.16 -22.10
N VAL A 108 -10.43 -0.15 -21.26
CA VAL A 108 -11.79 0.26 -20.85
C VAL A 108 -12.34 1.33 -21.80
N ASP A 109 -11.48 2.27 -22.22
CA ASP A 109 -11.82 3.32 -23.20
C ASP A 109 -12.17 2.70 -24.56
N ASP A 110 -11.43 1.66 -24.97
CA ASP A 110 -11.65 0.96 -26.25
C ASP A 110 -12.97 0.15 -26.28
N VAL A 111 -13.49 -0.28 -25.13
CA VAL A 111 -14.82 -0.95 -25.08
C VAL A 111 -15.98 0.03 -25.13
N ASP A 112 -15.81 1.24 -24.58
CA ASP A 112 -16.83 2.30 -24.62
C ASP A 112 -16.88 2.99 -26.01
N ASP A 113 -15.77 2.98 -26.77
CA ASP A 113 -15.71 3.52 -28.14
C ASP A 113 -16.10 2.48 -29.21
N ALA A 114 -15.84 1.18 -28.98
CA ALA A 114 -16.17 0.12 -29.93
C ALA A 114 -17.67 -0.21 -30.08
N GLU A 115 -18.56 0.36 -29.24
CA GLU A 115 -20.02 0.16 -29.33
C GLU A 115 -20.78 1.34 -29.97
N ARG A 116 -20.11 2.31 -30.62
CA ARG A 116 -20.76 3.43 -31.32
C ARG A 116 -20.82 3.32 -32.84
#